data_AF-A0A970F0H5-F1
#
_entry.id   AF-A0A970F0H5-F1
#
_cell.length_a   1.000
_cell.length_b   1.000
_cell.length_c   1.000
_cell.angle_alpha   90.00
_cell.angle_beta   90.00
_cell.angle_gamma   90.00
#
_symmetry.space_group_name_H-M   'P 1'
#
loop_
_entity.id
_entity.type
_entity.pdbx_description
1 polymer ?
#
loop_
_entity_poly.entity_id
_entity_poly.type
_entity_poly.pdbx_seq_one_letter_code
_entity_poly.pdbx_strand_id
1 'polypeptide(L)'
;MGNFLKFIEEDIEAKNTLLSTIPITTKTNKKKYNQKIDEMIQIYEGYKNSVKKYIVTKSKSFNIKVKTDNVDALKQTVEELEYIRKFLNPVNTYFEKMEFDSLLFDIKNYSDFNFNSMNEIIERFIQKFEQVGITLTSNNFDYTCYVKEYMSSFLDIRNNGSGNYISLSKIFEKIYWENPELIRHIELNFRKLIKKYRKAFENYISSHQKEIMAKHNISNYKECIEQLKFAYSELELATKENIQDIIELAKSGEIDIENYFKDSKVRDSNFSSLMIEKIDPKDEEAMKRFYSNLEKLKTNIEEYSNYIKFLPFFKDFKNEYEKQLPGVDQGQGTRGGQVNKLKTIASQIAEKESKLAKLNRKIFAGESSFFDFKSNIPKGQLKHDSIILAKELYTLYEEYDREGFREKVKSILNKFLTVPELLRLYNNYDYFKKKDIKRVFKLNSYDEVIKLSEEFDAFARNPNNIIINGVSLFEENNVAKIIVNRYRLYNINITEENFEPIELDELLNKIKFILRVNEIEKSPITVEKIWFMVQVEKLMDKENK
;
A
#
# COMPACT_ATOMS: atom_id res chain seq x y z
N MET A 1 4.54 31.66 -40.71
CA MET A 1 3.92 30.51 -41.41
C MET A 1 2.82 30.91 -42.39
N GLY A 2 2.00 31.94 -42.13
CA GLY A 2 0.97 32.36 -43.11
C GLY A 2 1.50 32.64 -44.52
N ASN A 3 2.76 33.10 -44.62
CA ASN A 3 3.42 33.33 -45.91
C ASN A 3 3.95 32.06 -46.59
N PHE A 4 4.13 30.96 -45.86
CA PHE A 4 4.66 29.70 -46.40
C PHE A 4 3.56 28.75 -46.87
N LEU A 5 2.44 28.64 -46.12
CA LEU A 5 1.27 27.87 -46.58
C LEU A 5 0.75 28.44 -47.89
N LYS A 6 0.55 29.77 -47.95
CA LYS A 6 0.13 30.46 -49.16
C LYS A 6 1.08 30.24 -50.33
N PHE A 7 2.40 30.30 -50.08
CA PHE A 7 3.41 29.97 -51.08
C PHE A 7 3.27 28.53 -51.60
N ILE A 8 3.04 27.53 -50.72
CA ILE A 8 2.84 26.14 -51.16
C ILE A 8 1.56 26.00 -51.99
N GLU A 9 0.46 26.65 -51.59
CA GLU A 9 -0.80 26.62 -52.33
C GLU A 9 -0.63 27.23 -53.73
N GLU A 10 0.01 28.40 -53.83
CA GLU A 10 0.33 29.07 -55.11
C GLU A 10 1.29 28.22 -55.97
N ASP A 11 2.30 27.57 -55.38
CA ASP A 11 3.24 26.68 -56.08
C ASP A 11 2.55 25.41 -56.60
N ILE A 12 1.60 24.84 -55.84
CA ILE A 12 0.78 23.69 -56.28
C ILE A 12 -0.07 24.09 -57.49
N GLU A 13 -0.73 25.24 -57.44
CA GLU A 13 -1.57 25.71 -58.56
C GLU A 13 -0.75 25.97 -59.83
N ALA A 14 0.41 26.61 -59.69
CA ALA A 14 1.34 26.83 -60.79
C ALA A 14 1.85 25.51 -61.40
N LYS A 15 2.22 24.53 -60.56
CA LYS A 15 2.71 23.23 -61.03
C LYS A 15 1.62 22.36 -61.64
N ASN A 16 0.38 22.41 -61.14
CA ASN A 16 -0.77 21.75 -61.78
C ASN A 16 -1.01 22.31 -63.19
N THR A 17 -0.92 23.63 -63.34
CA THR A 17 -1.03 24.31 -64.64
C THR A 17 0.12 23.91 -65.58
N LEU A 18 1.35 23.81 -65.05
CA LEU A 18 2.49 23.34 -65.83
C LEU A 18 2.26 21.90 -66.32
N LEU A 19 1.85 20.99 -65.45
CA LEU A 19 1.63 19.58 -65.79
C LEU A 19 0.52 19.39 -66.83
N SER A 20 -0.55 20.19 -66.78
CA SER A 20 -1.66 20.10 -67.75
C SER A 20 -1.25 20.54 -69.17
N THR A 21 -0.19 21.34 -69.30
CA THR A 21 0.31 21.82 -70.60
C THR A 21 1.33 20.89 -71.27
N ILE A 22 1.85 19.88 -70.55
CA ILE A 22 2.86 18.96 -71.09
C ILE A 22 2.16 17.85 -71.91
N PRO A 23 2.48 17.70 -73.22
CA PRO A 23 1.87 16.65 -74.04
C PRO A 23 2.29 15.25 -73.56
N ILE A 24 1.41 14.26 -73.68
CA ILE A 24 1.60 12.87 -73.21
C ILE A 24 1.39 11.81 -74.31
N THR A 25 1.32 12.25 -75.57
CA THR A 25 0.94 11.43 -76.73
C THR A 25 2.04 10.49 -77.24
N THR A 26 3.32 10.77 -76.97
CA THR A 26 4.45 9.96 -77.44
C THR A 26 5.26 9.38 -76.27
N LYS A 27 5.98 8.27 -76.51
CA LYS A 27 6.82 7.61 -75.49
C LYS A 27 7.86 8.56 -74.88
N THR A 28 8.47 9.42 -75.70
CA THR A 28 9.43 10.44 -75.27
C THR A 28 8.77 11.51 -74.40
N ASN A 29 7.57 11.96 -74.77
CA ASN A 29 6.83 12.98 -74.03
C ASN A 29 6.35 12.44 -72.67
N LYS A 30 5.89 11.19 -72.59
CA LYS A 30 5.58 10.51 -71.33
C LYS A 30 6.80 10.40 -70.40
N LYS A 31 7.98 10.11 -70.95
CA LYS A 31 9.23 10.06 -70.16
C LYS A 31 9.56 11.42 -69.53
N LYS A 32 9.44 12.52 -70.30
CA LYS A 32 9.64 13.89 -69.80
C LYS A 32 8.61 14.29 -68.74
N TYR A 33 7.35 13.91 -68.94
CA TYR A 33 6.28 14.14 -67.98
C TYR A 33 6.57 13.44 -66.63
N ASN A 34 6.95 12.16 -66.67
CA ASN A 34 7.30 11.42 -65.46
C ASN A 34 8.53 12.01 -64.75
N GLN A 35 9.57 12.43 -65.49
CA GLN A 35 10.74 13.10 -64.92
C GLN A 35 10.36 14.40 -64.18
N LYS A 36 9.47 15.21 -64.78
CA LYS A 36 8.93 16.42 -64.13
C LYS A 36 8.14 16.09 -62.87
N ILE A 37 7.34 15.03 -62.87
CA ILE A 37 6.64 14.55 -61.68
C ILE A 37 7.64 14.13 -60.59
N ASP A 38 8.66 13.34 -60.94
CA ASP A 38 9.68 12.88 -59.98
C ASP A 38 10.44 14.07 -59.36
N GLU A 39 10.80 15.07 -60.16
CA GLU A 39 11.40 16.33 -59.69
C GLU A 39 10.47 17.08 -58.73
N MET A 40 9.18 17.18 -59.07
CA MET A 40 8.19 17.84 -58.21
C MET A 40 8.00 17.08 -56.88
N ILE A 41 7.93 15.75 -56.92
CA ILE A 41 7.85 14.90 -55.72
C ILE A 41 9.03 15.17 -54.81
N GLN A 42 10.26 15.20 -55.35
CA GLN A 42 11.47 15.49 -54.56
C GLN A 42 11.42 16.87 -53.90
N ILE A 43 10.94 17.90 -54.62
CA ILE A 43 10.78 19.25 -54.07
C ILE A 43 9.78 19.27 -52.92
N TYR A 44 8.60 18.66 -53.09
CA TYR A 44 7.58 18.64 -52.05
C TYR A 44 7.97 17.79 -50.85
N GLU A 45 8.69 16.69 -51.05
CA GLU A 45 9.32 15.94 -49.95
C GLU A 45 10.37 16.80 -49.21
N GLY A 46 11.12 17.63 -49.93
CA GLY A 46 12.02 18.63 -49.33
C GLY A 46 11.29 19.65 -48.47
N TYR A 47 10.16 20.19 -48.96
CA TYR A 47 9.31 21.09 -48.19
C TYR A 47 8.71 20.43 -46.95
N LYS A 48 8.16 19.22 -47.11
CA LYS A 48 7.63 18.41 -46.01
C LYS A 48 8.67 18.19 -44.92
N ASN A 49 9.88 17.77 -45.30
CA ASN A 49 10.99 17.57 -44.36
C ASN A 49 11.42 18.85 -43.65
N SER A 50 11.43 19.98 -44.37
CA SER A 50 11.77 21.29 -43.80
C SER A 50 10.73 21.76 -42.78
N VAL A 51 9.44 21.62 -43.11
CA VAL A 51 8.33 21.92 -42.20
C VAL A 51 8.39 21.02 -40.98
N LYS A 52 8.56 19.70 -41.18
CA LYS A 52 8.71 18.71 -40.12
C LYS A 52 9.85 19.08 -39.17
N LYS A 53 11.03 19.39 -39.71
CA LYS A 53 12.18 19.81 -38.90
C LYS A 53 11.85 21.08 -38.12
N TYR A 54 11.23 22.07 -38.75
CA TYR A 54 10.83 23.30 -38.08
C TYR A 54 9.86 23.03 -36.91
N ILE A 55 8.78 22.29 -37.13
CA ILE A 55 7.75 22.07 -36.09
C ILE A 55 8.30 21.24 -34.93
N VAL A 56 9.14 20.23 -35.20
CA VAL A 56 9.81 19.43 -34.17
C VAL A 56 10.80 20.28 -33.37
N THR A 57 11.64 21.08 -34.05
CA THR A 57 12.56 22.00 -33.37
C THR A 57 11.81 23.04 -32.55
N LYS A 58 10.72 23.59 -33.08
CA LYS A 58 9.89 24.57 -32.37
C LYS A 58 9.23 23.96 -31.14
N SER A 59 8.68 22.75 -31.26
CA SER A 59 8.08 22.02 -30.13
C SER A 59 9.09 21.78 -29.01
N LYS A 60 10.34 21.44 -29.36
CA LYS A 60 11.43 21.24 -28.38
C LYS A 60 12.02 22.55 -27.83
N SER A 61 11.77 23.68 -28.48
CA SER A 61 12.30 25.00 -28.07
C SER A 61 11.58 25.61 -26.87
N PHE A 62 10.43 25.06 -26.49
CA PHE A 62 9.70 25.53 -25.32
C PHE A 62 10.47 25.12 -24.06
N ASN A 63 11.01 26.12 -23.34
CA ASN A 63 11.80 25.91 -22.13
C ASN A 63 10.91 25.42 -20.99
N ILE A 64 10.83 24.10 -20.83
CA ILE A 64 10.11 23.47 -19.73
C ILE A 64 11.09 23.37 -18.56
N LYS A 65 10.88 24.20 -17.53
CA LYS A 65 11.64 24.08 -16.29
C LYS A 65 11.18 22.81 -15.57
N VAL A 66 11.99 21.76 -15.67
CA VAL A 66 11.80 20.56 -14.86
C VAL A 66 12.23 20.90 -13.44
N LYS A 67 11.28 20.90 -12.50
CA LYS A 67 11.63 20.91 -11.09
C LYS A 67 12.07 19.49 -10.75
N THR A 68 13.38 19.24 -10.74
CA THR A 68 13.94 17.97 -10.26
C THR A 68 13.97 18.02 -8.74
N ASP A 69 12.80 17.89 -8.11
CA ASP A 69 12.76 17.56 -6.70
C ASP A 69 13.25 16.11 -6.55
N ASN A 70 14.09 15.82 -5.55
CA ASN A 70 14.59 14.47 -5.33
C ASN A 70 13.52 13.61 -4.63
N VAL A 71 12.44 13.32 -5.37
CA VAL A 71 11.26 12.59 -4.89
C VAL A 71 11.66 11.22 -4.33
N ASP A 72 12.60 10.53 -4.97
CA ASP A 72 13.04 9.21 -4.52
C ASP A 72 13.78 9.27 -3.18
N ALA A 73 14.64 10.27 -2.97
CA ALA A 73 15.25 10.48 -1.65
C ALA A 73 14.24 10.87 -0.57
N LEU A 74 13.19 11.64 -0.92
CA LEU A 74 12.11 11.97 0.01
C LEU A 74 11.27 10.73 0.36
N LYS A 75 10.94 9.88 -0.62
CA LYS A 75 10.28 8.59 -0.39
C LYS A 75 11.11 7.71 0.54
N GLN A 76 12.41 7.58 0.27
CA GLN A 76 13.32 6.82 1.13
C GLN A 76 13.37 7.39 2.54
N THR A 77 13.40 8.72 2.68
CA THR A 77 13.37 9.38 4.00
C THR A 77 12.08 9.05 4.77
N VAL A 78 10.93 9.07 4.09
CA VAL A 78 9.64 8.70 4.69
C VAL A 78 9.65 7.22 5.10
N GLU A 79 10.10 6.31 4.25
CA GLU A 79 10.20 4.88 4.53
C GLU A 79 11.13 4.58 5.72
N GLU A 80 12.27 5.25 5.80
CA GLU A 80 13.20 5.14 6.93
C GLU A 80 12.53 5.63 8.23
N LEU A 81 11.92 6.81 8.24
CA LEU A 81 11.22 7.33 9.42
C LEU A 81 10.03 6.46 9.84
N GLU A 82 9.31 5.87 8.88
CA GLU A 82 8.24 4.90 9.11
C GLU A 82 8.75 3.65 9.84
N TYR A 83 9.89 3.10 9.39
CA TYR A 83 10.57 1.99 10.06
C TYR A 83 10.99 2.36 11.49
N ILE A 84 11.61 3.53 11.66
CA ILE A 84 12.05 4.03 12.97
C ILE A 84 10.84 4.18 13.91
N ARG A 85 9.75 4.77 13.42
CA ARG A 85 8.50 4.95 14.17
C ARG A 85 7.99 3.60 14.69
N LYS A 86 7.89 2.58 13.83
CA LYS A 86 7.46 1.22 14.21
C LYS A 86 8.34 0.67 15.33
N PHE A 87 9.66 0.85 15.24
CA PHE A 87 10.60 0.31 16.20
C PHE A 87 10.62 1.06 17.54
N LEU A 88 10.46 2.38 17.51
CA LEU A 88 10.39 3.24 18.70
C LEU A 88 9.01 3.20 19.39
N ASN A 89 7.99 2.63 18.75
CA ASN A 89 6.64 2.56 19.29
C ASN A 89 6.63 1.97 20.72
N PRO A 90 6.10 2.69 21.72
CA PRO A 90 6.05 2.22 23.11
C PRO A 90 4.94 1.18 23.36
N VAL A 91 3.96 1.06 22.46
CA VAL A 91 2.83 0.13 22.60
C VAL A 91 3.24 -1.29 22.23
N ASN A 92 4.08 -1.44 21.21
CA ASN A 92 4.49 -2.74 20.69
C ASN A 92 5.55 -3.40 21.56
N THR A 93 5.41 -4.71 21.71
CA THR A 93 6.38 -5.55 22.42
C THR A 93 7.45 -6.06 21.44
N TYR A 94 8.36 -6.90 21.94
CA TYR A 94 9.30 -7.60 21.07
C TYR A 94 8.61 -8.44 19.99
N PHE A 95 7.37 -8.86 20.24
CA PHE A 95 6.62 -9.71 19.34
C PHE A 95 6.28 -8.99 18.03
N GLU A 96 5.65 -7.82 18.13
CA GLU A 96 5.26 -7.02 16.96
C GLU A 96 6.45 -6.30 16.33
N LYS A 97 7.45 -5.86 17.13
CA LYS A 97 8.67 -5.23 16.62
C LYS A 97 9.55 -6.16 15.80
N MET A 98 9.55 -7.45 16.14
CA MET A 98 10.22 -8.49 15.35
C MET A 98 9.32 -9.09 14.24
N GLU A 99 8.07 -8.62 14.14
CA GLU A 99 7.07 -9.04 13.13
C GLU A 99 6.64 -10.50 13.26
N PHE A 100 6.72 -11.07 14.46
CA PHE A 100 6.24 -12.44 14.69
C PHE A 100 4.74 -12.56 14.50
N ASP A 101 3.97 -11.51 14.79
CA ASP A 101 2.53 -11.45 14.54
C ASP A 101 2.20 -11.58 13.04
N SER A 102 2.93 -10.86 12.18
CA SER A 102 2.81 -10.96 10.73
C SER A 102 3.17 -12.38 10.22
N LEU A 103 4.29 -12.94 10.68
CA LEU A 103 4.70 -14.30 10.32
C LEU A 103 3.70 -15.37 10.79
N LEU A 104 3.04 -15.16 11.92
CA LEU A 104 1.98 -16.04 12.40
C LEU A 104 0.72 -15.96 11.54
N PHE A 105 0.42 -14.79 10.97
CA PHE A 105 -0.66 -14.69 9.98
C PHE A 105 -0.31 -15.50 8.73
N ASP A 106 0.92 -15.35 8.23
CA ASP A 106 1.40 -16.04 7.03
C ASP A 106 1.33 -17.56 7.22
N ILE A 107 1.96 -18.10 8.28
CA ILE A 107 1.99 -19.56 8.50
C ILE A 107 0.59 -20.14 8.78
N LYS A 108 -0.35 -19.35 9.28
CA LYS A 108 -1.72 -19.79 9.50
C LYS A 108 -2.54 -19.92 8.22
N ASN A 109 -2.23 -19.11 7.21
CA ASN A 109 -2.85 -19.18 5.88
C ASN A 109 -2.02 -20.04 4.92
N TYR A 110 -1.25 -21.01 5.44
CA TYR A 110 -0.38 -21.88 4.64
C TYR A 110 -1.11 -22.64 3.52
N SER A 111 -2.42 -22.85 3.64
CA SER A 111 -3.25 -23.49 2.62
C SER A 111 -3.29 -22.71 1.31
N ASP A 112 -3.04 -21.40 1.35
CA ASP A 112 -3.05 -20.52 0.19
C ASP A 112 -1.68 -20.53 -0.52
N PHE A 113 -0.70 -21.25 0.01
CA PHE A 113 0.66 -21.31 -0.48
C PHE A 113 1.04 -22.67 -1.07
N ASN A 114 1.94 -22.63 -2.06
CA ASN A 114 2.64 -23.84 -2.48
C ASN A 114 3.71 -24.25 -1.45
N PHE A 115 4.25 -25.45 -1.62
CA PHE A 115 5.25 -26.02 -0.70
C PHE A 115 6.52 -25.15 -0.54
N ASN A 116 6.96 -24.45 -1.57
CA ASN A 116 8.14 -23.60 -1.50
C ASN A 116 7.85 -22.34 -0.68
N SER A 117 6.73 -21.65 -0.96
CA SER A 117 6.32 -20.46 -0.21
C SER A 117 6.06 -20.76 1.27
N MET A 118 5.53 -21.94 1.60
CA MET A 118 5.43 -22.40 2.99
C MET A 118 6.80 -22.50 3.69
N ASN A 119 7.81 -23.01 2.98
CA ASN A 119 9.18 -23.10 3.50
C ASN A 119 9.88 -21.75 3.61
N GLU A 120 9.57 -20.80 2.74
CA GLU A 120 10.03 -19.41 2.86
C GLU A 120 9.52 -18.75 4.15
N ILE A 121 8.29 -19.06 4.58
CA ILE A 121 7.76 -18.58 5.86
C ILE A 121 8.56 -19.16 7.04
N ILE A 122 8.88 -20.47 7.01
CA ILE A 122 9.71 -21.13 8.03
C ILE A 122 11.12 -20.51 8.06
N GLU A 123 11.70 -20.23 6.89
CA GLU A 123 12.99 -19.56 6.76
C GLU A 123 12.95 -18.17 7.39
N ARG A 124 11.92 -17.38 7.11
CA ARG A 124 11.75 -16.05 7.73
C ARG A 124 11.66 -16.12 9.25
N PHE A 125 11.01 -17.15 9.83
CA PHE A 125 11.04 -17.37 11.28
C PHE A 125 12.48 -17.58 11.77
N ILE A 126 13.25 -18.48 11.14
CA ILE A 126 14.64 -18.79 11.51
C ILE A 126 15.52 -17.53 11.44
N GLN A 127 15.38 -16.74 10.38
CA GLN A 127 16.13 -15.49 10.21
C GLN A 127 15.91 -14.49 11.36
N LYS A 128 14.70 -14.40 11.93
CA LYS A 128 14.47 -13.55 13.12
C LYS A 128 15.28 -14.01 14.33
N PHE A 129 15.51 -15.31 14.52
CA PHE A 129 16.39 -15.82 15.58
C PHE A 129 17.87 -15.52 15.28
N GLU A 130 18.29 -15.70 14.03
CA GLU A 130 19.66 -15.39 13.60
C GLU A 130 19.99 -13.90 13.75
N GLN A 131 19.03 -13.01 13.46
CA GLN A 131 19.14 -11.57 13.65
C GLN A 131 19.51 -11.17 15.08
N VAL A 132 19.10 -11.96 16.08
CA VAL A 132 19.43 -11.73 17.49
C VAL A 132 20.55 -12.63 18.01
N GLY A 133 21.30 -13.26 17.10
CA GLY A 133 22.46 -14.11 17.42
C GLY A 133 22.10 -15.51 17.91
N ILE A 134 20.91 -16.03 17.60
CA ILE A 134 20.49 -17.39 17.99
C ILE A 134 20.53 -18.31 16.79
N THR A 135 21.42 -19.31 16.85
CA THR A 135 21.44 -20.42 15.90
C THR A 135 20.48 -21.52 16.37
N LEU A 136 19.44 -21.79 15.58
CA LEU A 136 18.54 -22.91 15.82
C LEU A 136 19.09 -24.19 15.20
N THR A 137 18.99 -25.28 15.95
CA THR A 137 19.42 -26.63 15.53
C THR A 137 18.23 -27.60 15.59
N SER A 138 18.37 -28.80 15.05
CA SER A 138 17.34 -29.85 15.12
C SER A 138 16.86 -30.14 16.56
N ASN A 139 17.72 -29.98 17.56
CA ASN A 139 17.39 -30.15 18.98
C ASN A 139 16.42 -29.08 19.52
N ASN A 140 16.33 -27.92 18.85
CA ASN A 140 15.34 -26.91 19.18
C ASN A 140 13.93 -27.31 18.72
N PHE A 141 13.81 -28.28 17.81
CA PHE A 141 12.55 -28.63 17.18
C PHE A 141 11.92 -29.92 17.73
N ASP A 142 11.58 -29.93 19.02
CA ASP A 142 11.15 -31.12 19.76
C ASP A 142 9.64 -31.15 20.14
N TYR A 143 8.82 -30.29 19.53
CA TYR A 143 7.41 -30.11 19.93
C TYR A 143 6.51 -31.30 19.61
N THR A 144 6.80 -32.03 18.53
CA THR A 144 6.28 -33.38 18.26
C THR A 144 7.35 -34.14 17.49
N CYS A 145 7.20 -35.46 17.35
CA CYS A 145 8.16 -36.24 16.57
C CYS A 145 8.19 -35.88 15.08
N TYR A 146 7.04 -35.50 14.52
CA TYR A 146 6.91 -35.05 13.14
C TYR A 146 7.58 -33.70 12.90
N VAL A 147 7.44 -32.75 13.85
CA VAL A 147 8.16 -31.47 13.77
C VAL A 147 9.67 -31.71 13.83
N LYS A 148 10.13 -32.63 14.68
CA LYS A 148 11.55 -32.99 14.75
C LYS A 148 12.06 -33.59 13.45
N GLU A 149 11.35 -34.56 12.87
CA GLU A 149 11.72 -35.20 11.60
C GLU A 149 11.78 -34.18 10.46
N TYR A 150 10.74 -33.35 10.32
CA TYR A 150 10.67 -32.34 9.27
C TYR A 150 11.76 -31.27 9.42
N MET A 151 11.87 -30.64 10.59
CA MET A 151 12.78 -29.51 10.80
C MET A 151 14.25 -29.93 10.82
N SER A 152 14.57 -31.17 11.23
CA SER A 152 15.94 -31.69 11.08
C SER A 152 16.32 -31.73 9.60
N SER A 153 15.44 -32.30 8.77
CA SER A 153 15.66 -32.40 7.33
C SER A 153 15.72 -31.03 6.65
N PHE A 154 14.83 -30.10 7.05
CA PHE A 154 14.85 -28.71 6.57
C PHE A 154 16.20 -28.03 6.86
N LEU A 155 16.67 -28.10 8.12
CA LEU A 155 17.91 -27.47 8.54
C LEU A 155 19.14 -28.11 7.90
N ASP A 156 19.16 -29.44 7.74
CA ASP A 156 20.25 -30.14 7.06
C ASP A 156 20.36 -29.69 5.59
N ILE A 157 19.23 -29.60 4.88
CA ILE A 157 19.21 -29.12 3.49
C ILE A 157 19.67 -27.66 3.40
N ARG A 158 19.17 -26.81 4.32
CA ARG A 158 19.53 -25.39 4.41
C ARG A 158 21.03 -25.21 4.62
N ASN A 159 21.61 -25.91 5.58
CA ASN A 159 23.03 -25.78 5.95
C ASN A 159 23.98 -26.35 4.88
N ASN A 160 23.53 -27.38 4.14
CA ASN A 160 24.33 -27.99 3.09
C ASN A 160 24.29 -27.23 1.76
N GLY A 161 23.55 -26.11 1.66
CA GLY A 161 23.50 -25.24 0.48
C GLY A 161 22.95 -25.90 -0.81
N SER A 162 22.39 -27.11 -0.69
CA SER A 162 22.01 -27.92 -1.86
C SER A 162 20.82 -27.35 -2.65
N GLY A 163 20.02 -26.46 -2.04
CA GLY A 163 18.82 -25.85 -2.62
C GLY A 163 17.73 -26.86 -3.05
N ASN A 164 17.94 -28.16 -2.82
CA ASN A 164 17.10 -29.21 -3.36
C ASN A 164 16.06 -29.66 -2.33
N TYR A 165 14.93 -28.95 -2.31
CA TYR A 165 13.78 -29.28 -1.46
C TYR A 165 12.95 -30.48 -1.97
N ILE A 166 13.36 -31.16 -3.06
CA ILE A 166 12.64 -32.35 -3.56
C ILE A 166 12.62 -33.45 -2.50
N SER A 167 13.73 -33.65 -1.79
CA SER A 167 13.81 -34.60 -0.67
C SER A 167 12.91 -34.16 0.50
N LEU A 168 12.81 -32.86 0.77
CA LEU A 168 11.96 -32.32 1.83
C LEU A 168 10.47 -32.50 1.52
N SER A 169 10.06 -32.36 0.26
CA SER A 169 8.67 -32.58 -0.17
C SER A 169 8.21 -34.02 0.08
N LYS A 170 9.09 -35.02 -0.16
CA LYS A 170 8.79 -36.42 0.16
C LYS A 170 8.62 -36.66 1.66
N ILE A 171 9.44 -36.01 2.48
CA ILE A 171 9.35 -36.10 3.95
C ILE A 171 8.07 -35.44 4.43
N PHE A 172 7.71 -34.28 3.87
CA PHE A 172 6.45 -33.61 4.14
C PHE A 172 5.26 -34.51 3.83
N GLU A 173 5.19 -35.08 2.62
CA GLU A 173 4.08 -35.94 2.19
C GLU A 173 3.91 -37.15 3.11
N LYS A 174 5.01 -37.84 3.41
CA LYS A 174 5.01 -38.97 4.35
C LYS A 174 4.44 -38.58 5.72
N ILE A 175 4.91 -37.45 6.28
CA ILE A 175 4.46 -36.97 7.58
C ILE A 175 2.99 -36.52 7.50
N TYR A 176 2.58 -35.88 6.42
CA TYR A 176 1.24 -35.29 6.27
C TYR A 176 0.15 -36.36 6.33
N TRP A 177 0.38 -37.54 5.75
CA TRP A 177 -0.55 -38.67 5.86
C TRP A 177 -0.70 -39.21 7.30
N GLU A 178 0.33 -39.06 8.15
CA GLU A 178 0.26 -39.43 9.57
C GLU A 178 -0.22 -38.28 10.47
N ASN A 179 0.07 -37.04 10.08
CA ASN A 179 -0.23 -35.82 10.82
C ASN A 179 -0.47 -34.65 9.85
N PRO A 180 -1.72 -34.44 9.40
CA PRO A 180 -2.06 -33.34 8.50
C PRO A 180 -1.92 -31.96 9.15
N GLU A 181 -1.74 -31.90 10.47
CA GLU A 181 -1.60 -30.68 11.27
C GLU A 181 -0.12 -30.28 11.49
N LEU A 182 0.81 -30.85 10.71
CA LEU A 182 2.25 -30.59 10.84
C LEU A 182 2.59 -29.10 10.91
N ILE A 183 2.00 -28.27 10.03
CA ILE A 183 2.33 -26.83 9.97
C ILE A 183 1.90 -26.10 11.25
N ARG A 184 0.74 -26.45 11.82
CA ARG A 184 0.31 -25.93 13.12
C ARG A 184 1.26 -26.36 14.23
N HIS A 185 1.80 -27.58 14.17
CA HIS A 185 2.78 -28.04 15.16
C HIS A 185 4.14 -27.33 15.01
N ILE A 186 4.55 -26.99 13.78
CA ILE A 186 5.74 -26.16 13.52
C ILE A 186 5.53 -24.75 14.09
N GLU A 187 4.37 -24.14 13.85
CA GLU A 187 3.97 -22.84 14.44
C GLU A 187 4.07 -22.88 15.98
N LEU A 188 3.50 -23.90 16.63
CA LEU A 188 3.58 -24.06 18.08
C LEU A 188 5.01 -24.19 18.59
N ASN A 189 5.88 -24.86 17.84
CA ASN A 189 7.29 -24.95 18.19
C ASN A 189 7.98 -23.59 18.13
N PHE A 190 7.72 -22.81 17.07
CA PHE A 190 8.22 -21.43 17.00
C PHE A 190 7.69 -20.58 18.15
N ARG A 191 6.41 -20.68 18.52
CA ARG A 191 5.85 -19.97 19.69
C ARG A 191 6.60 -20.31 20.98
N LYS A 192 6.90 -21.60 21.20
CA LYS A 192 7.73 -22.06 22.33
C LYS A 192 9.14 -21.45 22.27
N LEU A 193 9.77 -21.43 21.10
CA LEU A 193 11.12 -20.86 20.92
C LEU A 193 11.13 -19.33 21.13
N ILE A 194 10.15 -18.61 20.58
CA ILE A 194 9.97 -17.16 20.76
C ILE A 194 9.88 -16.84 22.25
N LYS A 195 9.04 -17.58 23.00
CA LYS A 195 8.90 -17.44 24.46
C LYS A 195 10.20 -17.77 25.20
N LYS A 196 10.90 -18.85 24.80
CA LYS A 196 12.18 -19.26 25.40
C LYS A 196 13.26 -18.19 25.27
N TYR A 197 13.33 -17.53 24.11
CA TYR A 197 14.37 -16.56 23.77
C TYR A 197 13.94 -15.10 23.91
N ARG A 198 12.80 -14.84 24.57
CA ARG A 198 12.25 -13.50 24.83
C ARG A 198 13.31 -12.44 25.21
N LYS A 199 14.17 -12.74 26.18
CA LYS A 199 15.20 -11.79 26.65
C LYS A 199 16.20 -11.39 25.56
N ALA A 200 16.54 -12.31 24.65
CA ALA A 200 17.45 -12.00 23.55
C ALA A 200 16.81 -10.99 22.59
N PHE A 201 15.53 -11.16 22.26
CA PHE A 201 14.77 -10.20 21.45
C PHE A 201 14.63 -8.84 22.14
N GLU A 202 14.28 -8.82 23.43
CA GLU A 202 14.16 -7.59 24.21
C GLU A 202 15.49 -6.82 24.28
N ASN A 203 16.61 -7.52 24.47
CA ASN A 203 17.94 -6.93 24.49
C ASN A 203 18.34 -6.39 23.11
N TYR A 204 18.13 -7.17 22.05
CA TYR A 204 18.37 -6.73 20.67
C TYR A 204 17.60 -5.45 20.36
N ILE A 205 16.30 -5.41 20.67
CA ILE A 205 15.47 -4.23 20.43
C ILE A 205 15.98 -3.03 21.21
N SER A 206 16.29 -3.22 22.49
CA SER A 206 16.78 -2.11 23.32
C SER A 206 18.10 -1.52 22.81
N SER A 207 19.01 -2.37 22.31
CA SER A 207 20.27 -1.94 21.70
C SER A 207 20.04 -1.26 20.35
N HIS A 208 19.23 -1.86 19.48
CA HIS A 208 18.94 -1.35 18.14
C HIS A 208 18.16 -0.03 18.20
N GLN A 209 17.27 0.15 19.19
CA GLN A 209 16.58 1.42 19.42
C GLN A 209 17.59 2.55 19.70
N LYS A 210 18.60 2.30 20.55
CA LYS A 210 19.64 3.28 20.86
C LYS A 210 20.49 3.60 19.63
N GLU A 211 20.84 2.58 18.85
CA GLU A 211 21.61 2.75 17.61
C GLU A 211 20.86 3.61 16.58
N ILE A 212 19.60 3.27 16.30
CA ILE A 212 18.75 4.02 15.36
C ILE A 212 18.56 5.46 15.84
N MET A 213 18.25 5.67 17.12
CA MET A 213 18.07 7.01 17.69
C MET A 213 19.31 7.88 17.51
N ALA A 214 20.50 7.31 17.76
CA ALA A 214 21.77 8.01 17.58
C ALA A 214 22.07 8.29 16.10
N LYS A 215 21.87 7.30 15.22
CA LYS A 215 22.16 7.41 13.78
C LYS A 215 21.28 8.47 13.10
N HIS A 216 20.02 8.57 13.48
CA HIS A 216 19.04 9.46 12.85
C HIS A 216 18.78 10.76 13.64
N ASN A 217 19.51 10.99 14.74
CA ASN A 217 19.33 12.16 15.60
C ASN A 217 17.86 12.33 16.05
N ILE A 218 17.26 11.24 16.53
CA ILE A 218 15.88 11.20 17.03
C ILE A 218 15.93 10.84 18.52
N SER A 219 15.41 11.72 19.38
CA SER A 219 15.49 11.56 20.83
C SER A 219 14.40 10.66 21.41
N ASN A 220 13.25 10.54 20.74
CA ASN A 220 12.14 9.71 21.20
C ASN A 220 11.07 9.51 20.10
N TYR A 221 10.08 8.68 20.40
CA TYR A 221 8.95 8.38 19.50
C TYR A 221 8.18 9.63 19.04
N LYS A 222 7.96 10.62 19.92
CA LYS A 222 7.20 11.84 19.56
C LYS A 222 7.96 12.67 18.53
N GLU A 223 9.26 12.85 18.73
CA GLU A 223 10.11 13.57 17.76
C GLU A 223 10.14 12.85 16.40
N CYS A 224 10.17 11.51 16.39
CA CYS A 224 10.06 10.74 15.16
C CYS A 224 8.75 11.05 14.39
N ILE A 225 7.62 11.18 15.09
CA ILE A 225 6.33 11.53 14.48
C ILE A 225 6.36 12.94 13.88
N GLU A 226 6.98 13.90 14.57
CA GLU A 226 7.10 15.28 14.09
C GLU A 226 7.98 15.36 12.83
N GLN A 227 9.12 14.68 12.82
CA GLN A 227 9.98 14.59 11.64
C GLN A 227 9.29 13.88 10.48
N LEU A 228 8.56 12.80 10.76
CA LEU A 228 7.79 12.07 9.76
C LEU A 228 6.72 12.96 9.12
N LYS A 229 5.99 13.75 9.92
CA LYS A 229 5.00 14.72 9.40
C LYS A 229 5.63 15.75 8.47
N PHE A 230 6.82 16.24 8.81
CA PHE A 230 7.56 17.16 7.95
C PHE A 230 7.98 16.48 6.64
N ALA A 231 8.57 15.28 6.70
CA ALA A 231 8.97 14.52 5.52
C ALA A 231 7.81 14.22 4.56
N TYR A 232 6.64 13.84 5.10
CA TYR A 232 5.41 13.67 4.30
C TYR A 232 4.98 14.98 3.62
N SER A 233 5.07 16.11 4.32
CA SER A 233 4.71 17.42 3.75
C SER A 233 5.65 17.81 2.60
N GLU A 234 6.96 17.60 2.77
CA GLU A 234 7.95 17.83 1.71
C GLU A 234 7.73 16.90 0.52
N LEU A 235 7.41 15.63 0.76
CA LEU A 235 7.11 14.67 -0.29
C LEU A 235 5.83 15.06 -1.06
N GLU A 236 4.77 15.48 -0.37
CA GLU A 236 3.53 15.97 -1.01
C GLU A 236 3.80 17.21 -1.87
N LEU A 237 4.63 18.15 -1.41
CA LEU A 237 5.04 19.32 -2.18
C LEU A 237 5.88 18.95 -3.41
N ALA A 238 6.77 17.97 -3.29
CA ALA A 238 7.64 17.51 -4.37
C ALA A 238 6.91 16.65 -5.42
N THR A 239 5.85 15.95 -5.01
CA THR A 239 5.01 15.11 -5.89
C THR A 239 3.81 15.86 -6.45
N LYS A 240 3.69 17.15 -6.14
CA LYS A 240 2.63 17.99 -6.68
C LYS A 240 2.74 18.07 -8.20
N GLU A 241 1.61 17.79 -8.86
CA GLU A 241 1.48 17.87 -10.31
C GLU A 241 1.94 19.25 -10.81
N ASN A 242 2.90 19.25 -11.72
CA ASN A 242 3.54 20.42 -12.29
C ASN A 242 3.28 20.51 -13.80
N ILE A 243 3.81 21.56 -14.44
CA ILE A 243 3.59 21.81 -15.86
C ILE A 243 4.07 20.67 -16.79
N GLN A 244 5.13 19.95 -16.44
CA GLN A 244 5.63 18.81 -17.21
C GLN A 244 4.64 17.66 -17.15
N ASP A 245 4.11 17.34 -15.97
CA ASP A 245 3.11 16.29 -15.79
C ASP A 245 1.86 16.59 -16.63
N ILE A 246 1.41 17.85 -16.63
CA ILE A 246 0.27 18.30 -17.45
C ILE A 246 0.54 18.12 -18.95
N ILE A 247 1.77 18.42 -19.40
CA ILE A 247 2.17 18.21 -20.80
C ILE A 247 2.12 16.72 -21.16
N GLU A 248 2.64 15.86 -20.28
CA GLU A 248 2.65 14.40 -20.48
C GLU A 248 1.24 13.82 -20.53
N LEU A 249 0.36 14.22 -19.61
CA LEU A 249 -1.06 13.86 -19.62
C LEU A 249 -1.78 14.30 -20.91
N ALA A 250 -1.44 15.48 -21.43
CA ALA A 250 -2.04 15.98 -22.66
C ALA A 250 -1.55 15.21 -23.89
N LYS A 251 -0.28 14.79 -23.89
CA LYS A 251 0.34 13.98 -24.96
C LYS A 251 -0.17 12.54 -24.96
N SER A 252 -0.33 11.94 -23.78
CA SER A 252 -0.92 10.60 -23.63
C SER A 252 -2.41 10.57 -23.99
N GLY A 253 -3.06 11.74 -23.98
CA GLY A 253 -4.49 11.88 -24.25
C GLY A 253 -5.37 11.64 -23.03
N GLU A 254 -4.78 11.51 -21.84
CA GLU A 254 -5.50 11.44 -20.56
C GLU A 254 -6.25 12.75 -20.25
N ILE A 255 -5.73 13.87 -20.72
CA ILE A 255 -6.44 15.15 -20.71
C ILE A 255 -6.54 15.73 -22.12
N ASP A 256 -7.68 16.37 -22.39
CA ASP A 256 -7.85 17.17 -23.59
C ASP A 256 -7.49 18.63 -23.28
N ILE A 257 -6.32 19.05 -23.77
CA ILE A 257 -5.79 20.40 -23.59
C ILE A 257 -6.68 21.48 -24.25
N GLU A 258 -7.53 21.11 -25.22
CA GLU A 258 -8.51 22.03 -25.82
C GLU A 258 -9.55 22.51 -24.80
N ASN A 259 -9.82 21.71 -23.77
CA ASN A 259 -10.72 22.09 -22.70
C ASN A 259 -10.14 23.18 -21.77
N TYR A 260 -8.84 23.43 -21.81
CA TYR A 260 -8.16 24.37 -20.91
C TYR A 260 -8.05 25.80 -21.47
N PHE A 261 -8.39 26.01 -22.75
CA PHE A 261 -8.42 27.34 -23.36
C PHE A 261 -9.36 28.28 -22.62
N LYS A 262 -9.06 29.58 -22.63
CA LYS A 262 -9.82 30.60 -21.87
C LYS A 262 -11.28 30.74 -22.31
N ASP A 263 -11.56 30.46 -23.58
CA ASP A 263 -12.88 30.49 -24.19
C ASP A 263 -13.57 29.12 -24.23
N SER A 264 -12.97 28.10 -23.60
CA SER A 264 -13.57 26.77 -23.53
C SER A 264 -14.78 26.76 -22.60
N LYS A 265 -15.91 26.28 -23.12
CA LYS A 265 -17.14 26.05 -22.33
C LYS A 265 -16.92 25.06 -21.19
N VAL A 266 -16.02 24.10 -21.35
CA VAL A 266 -15.70 23.11 -20.31
C VAL A 266 -14.98 23.79 -19.15
N ARG A 267 -14.01 24.66 -19.46
CA ARG A 267 -13.34 25.49 -18.46
C ARG A 267 -14.34 26.35 -17.69
N ASP A 268 -15.17 27.10 -18.38
CA ASP A 268 -16.17 27.98 -17.76
C ASP A 268 -17.17 27.20 -16.89
N SER A 269 -17.62 26.04 -17.36
CA SER A 269 -18.53 25.14 -16.62
C SER A 269 -17.88 24.62 -15.34
N ASN A 270 -16.62 24.16 -15.39
CA ASN A 270 -15.91 23.68 -14.20
C ASN A 270 -15.77 24.77 -13.14
N PHE A 271 -15.33 25.97 -13.50
CA PHE A 271 -15.23 27.10 -12.57
C PHE A 271 -16.61 27.48 -12.00
N SER A 272 -17.62 27.61 -12.85
CA SER A 272 -18.97 28.01 -12.41
C SER A 272 -19.64 26.97 -11.52
N SER A 273 -19.32 25.68 -11.70
CA SER A 273 -19.87 24.60 -10.88
C SER A 273 -19.25 24.55 -9.47
N LEU A 274 -17.99 24.95 -9.33
CA LEU A 274 -17.22 24.86 -8.07
C LEU A 274 -17.10 26.18 -7.30
N MET A 275 -17.48 27.31 -7.89
CA MET A 275 -17.54 28.61 -7.20
C MET A 275 -18.98 28.92 -6.80
N ILE A 276 -19.20 29.30 -5.54
CA ILE A 276 -20.52 29.79 -5.10
C ILE A 276 -20.76 31.19 -5.68
N GLU A 277 -19.76 32.06 -5.51
CA GLU A 277 -19.72 33.41 -6.05
C GLU A 277 -18.52 33.54 -6.99
N LYS A 278 -18.74 34.16 -8.15
CA LYS A 278 -17.69 34.36 -9.14
C LYS A 278 -16.64 35.33 -8.59
N ILE A 279 -15.39 34.88 -8.55
CA ILE A 279 -14.24 35.72 -8.16
C ILE A 279 -13.78 36.53 -9.39
N ASP A 280 -13.47 37.81 -9.22
CA ASP A 280 -12.82 38.61 -10.26
C ASP A 280 -11.42 38.03 -10.52
N PRO A 281 -11.07 37.61 -11.76
CA PRO A 281 -9.74 37.11 -12.08
C PRO A 281 -8.60 38.11 -11.78
N LYS A 282 -8.90 39.41 -11.64
CA LYS A 282 -7.93 40.44 -11.24
C LYS A 282 -7.67 40.48 -9.73
N ASP A 283 -8.53 39.88 -8.92
CA ASP A 283 -8.31 39.73 -7.48
C ASP A 283 -7.37 38.54 -7.23
N GLU A 284 -6.07 38.82 -7.33
CA GLU A 284 -5.02 37.82 -7.15
C GLU A 284 -5.07 37.16 -5.77
N GLU A 285 -5.46 37.89 -4.72
CA GLU A 285 -5.50 37.36 -3.36
C GLU A 285 -6.68 36.41 -3.18
N ALA A 286 -7.88 36.79 -3.64
CA ALA A 286 -9.05 35.91 -3.60
C ALA A 286 -8.84 34.64 -4.44
N MET A 287 -8.28 34.77 -5.65
CA MET A 287 -7.94 33.62 -6.50
C MET A 287 -6.89 32.71 -5.85
N LYS A 288 -5.83 33.28 -5.25
CA LYS A 288 -4.82 32.51 -4.51
C LYS A 288 -5.41 31.74 -3.34
N ARG A 289 -6.30 32.37 -2.56
CA ARG A 289 -7.02 31.72 -1.45
C ARG A 289 -7.93 30.61 -1.96
N PHE A 290 -8.67 30.83 -3.04
CA PHE A 290 -9.52 29.81 -3.66
C PHE A 290 -8.71 28.58 -4.09
N TYR A 291 -7.63 28.78 -4.87
CA TYR A 291 -6.76 27.68 -5.27
C TYR A 291 -6.12 26.96 -4.08
N SER A 292 -5.67 27.69 -3.05
CA SER A 292 -5.10 27.06 -1.85
C SER A 292 -6.12 26.20 -1.10
N ASN A 293 -7.39 26.59 -1.08
CA ASN A 293 -8.44 25.79 -0.47
C ASN A 293 -8.87 24.61 -1.35
N LEU A 294 -8.81 24.73 -2.67
CA LEU A 294 -9.01 23.59 -3.58
C LEU A 294 -7.94 22.51 -3.41
N GLU A 295 -6.67 22.88 -3.22
CA GLU A 295 -5.61 21.92 -2.90
C GLU A 295 -5.91 21.17 -1.60
N LYS A 296 -6.30 21.88 -0.55
CA LYS A 296 -6.70 21.24 0.71
C LYS A 296 -7.92 20.34 0.52
N LEU A 297 -8.89 20.76 -0.30
CA LEU A 297 -10.08 19.96 -0.59
C LEU A 297 -9.73 18.68 -1.34
N LYS A 298 -8.80 18.75 -2.30
CA LYS A 298 -8.27 17.58 -3.01
C LYS A 298 -7.72 16.54 -2.02
N THR A 299 -6.78 16.92 -1.15
CA THR A 299 -6.20 16.02 -0.14
C THR A 299 -7.28 15.48 0.81
N ASN A 300 -8.25 16.31 1.19
CA ASN A 300 -9.36 15.89 2.05
C ASN A 300 -10.33 14.90 1.34
N ILE A 301 -10.58 15.06 0.04
CA ILE A 301 -11.38 14.10 -0.72
C ILE A 301 -10.67 12.75 -0.80
N GLU A 302 -9.35 12.75 -0.99
CA GLU A 302 -8.54 11.53 -1.00
C GLU A 302 -8.56 10.83 0.38
N GLU A 303 -8.46 11.58 1.49
CA GLU A 303 -8.67 11.07 2.85
C GLU A 303 -10.07 10.48 3.03
N TYR A 304 -11.11 11.21 2.61
CA TYR A 304 -12.50 10.78 2.72
C TYR A 304 -12.77 9.50 1.93
N SER A 305 -12.20 9.36 0.72
CA SER A 305 -12.28 8.13 -0.07
C SER A 305 -11.73 6.93 0.69
N ASN A 306 -10.57 7.07 1.36
CA ASN A 306 -10.02 6.03 2.22
C ASN A 306 -10.92 5.73 3.44
N TYR A 307 -11.49 6.77 4.06
CA TYR A 307 -12.46 6.59 5.14
C TYR A 307 -13.69 5.77 4.70
N ILE A 308 -14.26 6.08 3.54
CA ILE A 308 -15.40 5.33 2.98
C ILE A 308 -15.02 3.89 2.66
N LYS A 309 -13.85 3.67 2.06
CA LYS A 309 -13.31 2.34 1.78
C LYS A 309 -13.23 1.46 3.02
N PHE A 310 -12.77 2.02 4.15
CA PHE A 310 -12.65 1.31 5.43
C PHE A 310 -13.87 1.43 6.35
N LEU A 311 -14.95 2.09 5.92
CA LEU A 311 -16.18 2.23 6.69
C LEU A 311 -16.78 0.89 7.16
N PRO A 312 -16.79 -0.20 6.35
CA PRO A 312 -17.24 -1.51 6.83
C PRO A 312 -16.44 -2.02 8.04
N PHE A 313 -15.14 -1.74 8.09
CA PHE A 313 -14.26 -2.15 9.19
C PHE A 313 -14.61 -1.41 10.48
N PHE A 314 -14.87 -0.09 10.40
CA PHE A 314 -15.28 0.70 11.56
C PHE A 314 -16.66 0.31 12.07
N LYS A 315 -17.61 0.05 11.16
CA LYS A 315 -18.96 -0.41 11.51
C LYS A 315 -18.93 -1.78 12.20
N ASP A 316 -18.10 -2.69 11.71
CA ASP A 316 -17.93 -4.00 12.32
C ASP A 316 -17.37 -3.91 13.75
N PHE A 317 -16.31 -3.11 13.95
CA PHE A 317 -15.78 -2.83 15.28
C PHE A 317 -16.82 -2.21 16.22
N LYS A 318 -17.58 -1.20 15.73
CA LYS A 318 -18.68 -0.59 16.49
C LYS A 318 -19.66 -1.67 16.95
N ASN A 319 -20.15 -2.51 16.03
CA ASN A 319 -21.12 -3.56 16.34
C ASN A 319 -20.61 -4.56 17.38
N GLU A 320 -19.32 -4.89 17.37
CA GLU A 320 -18.71 -5.83 18.32
C GLU A 320 -18.56 -5.22 19.74
N TYR A 321 -18.21 -3.94 19.84
CA TYR A 321 -17.76 -3.33 21.10
C TYR A 321 -18.71 -2.29 21.71
N GLU A 322 -19.72 -1.79 20.99
CA GLU A 322 -20.65 -0.75 21.49
C GLU A 322 -21.38 -1.20 22.77
N LYS A 323 -21.80 -2.47 22.85
CA LYS A 323 -22.44 -3.04 24.05
C LYS A 323 -21.50 -3.22 25.24
N GLN A 324 -20.19 -3.09 25.02
CA GLN A 324 -19.15 -3.25 26.05
C GLN A 324 -18.66 -1.90 26.59
N LEU A 325 -19.25 -0.77 26.13
CA LEU A 325 -18.88 0.57 26.57
C LEU A 325 -19.14 0.78 28.08
N PRO A 326 -18.26 1.50 28.78
CA PRO A 326 -18.49 1.87 30.18
C PRO A 326 -19.77 2.73 30.32
N GLY A 327 -20.70 2.31 31.18
CA GLY A 327 -21.93 3.06 31.48
C GLY A 327 -23.18 2.65 30.71
N VAL A 328 -23.08 1.73 29.74
CA VAL A 328 -24.24 0.95 29.27
C VAL A 328 -24.60 -0.02 30.39
N ASP A 329 -25.87 -0.10 30.80
CA ASP A 329 -26.35 -0.93 31.92
C ASP A 329 -25.84 -2.37 31.83
N GLN A 330 -24.68 -2.62 32.45
CA GLN A 330 -24.23 -3.95 32.76
C GLN A 330 -25.09 -4.37 33.95
N GLY A 331 -26.15 -5.12 33.67
CA GLY A 331 -26.98 -5.75 34.69
C GLY A 331 -26.09 -6.22 35.85
N GLN A 332 -26.45 -5.80 37.06
CA GLN A 332 -25.67 -6.01 38.28
C GLN A 332 -25.19 -7.47 38.37
N GLY A 333 -23.90 -7.68 38.15
CA GLY A 333 -23.35 -9.02 38.25
C GLY A 333 -21.97 -9.22 37.64
N THR A 334 -20.97 -8.41 38.02
CA THR A 334 -19.55 -8.85 38.19
C THR A 334 -18.67 -7.66 38.53
N ARG A 335 -18.74 -7.16 39.77
CA ARG A 335 -17.67 -6.33 40.38
C ARG A 335 -16.89 -7.09 41.46
N GLY A 336 -16.94 -8.43 41.42
CA GLY A 336 -16.18 -9.31 42.30
C GLY A 336 -15.28 -10.26 41.51
N GLY A 337 -13.96 -10.10 41.65
CA GLY A 337 -12.95 -11.12 41.35
C GLY A 337 -12.96 -11.71 39.94
N GLN A 338 -12.73 -10.91 38.88
CA GLN A 338 -12.35 -11.48 37.59
C GLN A 338 -10.96 -12.10 37.73
N VAL A 339 -10.89 -13.42 37.89
CA VAL A 339 -9.66 -14.17 37.59
C VAL A 339 -9.31 -13.81 36.16
N ASN A 340 -8.13 -13.19 35.95
CA ASN A 340 -7.70 -12.73 34.64
C ASN A 340 -7.71 -13.93 33.67
N LYS A 341 -8.69 -13.96 32.75
CA LYS A 341 -8.91 -15.06 31.80
C LYS A 341 -7.63 -15.45 31.06
N LEU A 342 -6.82 -14.45 30.72
CA LEU A 342 -5.53 -14.61 30.06
C LEU A 342 -4.51 -15.37 30.93
N LYS A 343 -4.49 -15.13 32.24
CA LYS A 343 -3.64 -15.86 33.20
C LYS A 343 -4.08 -17.32 33.33
N THR A 344 -5.39 -17.58 33.31
CA THR A 344 -5.95 -18.93 33.32
C THR A 344 -5.52 -19.71 32.07
N ILE A 345 -5.72 -19.15 30.88
CA ILE A 345 -5.31 -19.77 29.61
C ILE A 345 -3.80 -20.00 29.59
N ALA A 346 -2.99 -19.02 30.01
CA ALA A 346 -1.54 -19.16 30.08
C ALA A 346 -1.08 -20.33 30.99
N SER A 347 -1.79 -20.54 32.10
CA SER A 347 -1.51 -21.64 33.03
C SER A 347 -1.86 -23.00 32.42
N GLN A 348 -2.99 -23.09 31.71
CA GLN A 348 -3.39 -24.29 30.97
C GLN A 348 -2.40 -24.64 29.84
N ILE A 349 -1.93 -23.63 29.10
CA ILE A 349 -0.88 -23.78 28.09
C ILE A 349 0.37 -24.38 28.75
N ALA A 350 0.87 -23.78 29.84
CA ALA A 350 2.08 -24.25 30.51
C ALA A 350 1.95 -25.70 31.02
N GLU A 351 0.79 -26.06 31.56
CA GLU A 351 0.50 -27.43 32.01
C GLU A 351 0.53 -28.42 30.84
N LYS A 352 -0.15 -28.11 29.73
CA LYS A 352 -0.20 -28.97 28.55
C LYS A 352 1.14 -29.05 27.82
N GLU A 353 1.90 -27.95 27.72
CA GLU A 353 3.27 -27.95 27.19
C GLU A 353 4.19 -28.89 28.01
N SER A 354 4.05 -28.88 29.34
CA SER A 354 4.81 -29.78 30.22
C SER A 354 4.42 -31.25 30.02
N LYS A 355 3.12 -31.54 29.86
CA LYS A 355 2.63 -32.88 29.51
C LYS A 355 3.17 -33.35 28.15
N LEU A 356 3.13 -32.48 27.15
CA LEU A 356 3.63 -32.76 25.80
C LEU A 356 5.14 -33.03 25.80
N ALA A 357 5.91 -32.22 26.52
CA ALA A 357 7.35 -32.43 26.66
C ALA A 357 7.68 -33.78 27.31
N LYS A 358 6.96 -34.18 28.37
CA LYS A 358 7.13 -35.50 29.00
C LYS A 358 6.78 -36.64 28.05
N LEU A 359 5.70 -36.48 27.28
CA LEU A 359 5.26 -37.47 26.30
C LEU A 359 6.29 -37.63 25.18
N ASN A 360 6.78 -36.53 24.61
CA ASN A 360 7.76 -36.55 23.54
C ASN A 360 9.11 -37.12 23.98
N ARG A 361 9.55 -36.88 25.23
CA ARG A 361 10.74 -37.55 25.78
C ARG A 361 10.63 -39.08 25.71
N LYS A 362 9.44 -39.63 25.97
CA LYS A 362 9.18 -41.08 25.84
C LYS A 362 9.21 -41.54 24.38
N ILE A 363 8.70 -40.73 23.45
CA ILE A 363 8.71 -41.03 22.00
C ILE A 363 10.14 -40.99 21.43
N PHE A 364 10.95 -40.05 21.90
CA PHE A 364 12.33 -39.84 21.46
C PHE A 364 13.33 -40.78 22.10
N ALA A 365 13.00 -41.38 23.24
CA ALA A 365 13.79 -42.46 23.78
C ALA A 365 13.80 -43.65 22.79
N GLY A 366 14.97 -43.99 22.27
CA GLY A 366 15.25 -45.22 21.54
C GLY A 366 16.46 -45.90 22.19
N GLU A 367 16.30 -47.20 22.49
CA GLU A 367 17.17 -48.32 22.96
C GLU A 367 18.52 -48.09 23.70
N SER A 368 19.11 -46.89 23.72
CA SER A 368 20.48 -46.65 24.19
C SER A 368 20.56 -45.49 25.16
N SER A 369 19.65 -45.40 26.13
CA SER A 369 19.75 -44.44 27.22
C SER A 369 19.73 -45.18 28.55
N PHE A 370 20.75 -44.96 29.38
CA PHE A 370 21.02 -45.63 30.66
C PHE A 370 19.91 -45.53 31.73
N PHE A 371 18.78 -44.91 31.40
CA PHE A 371 17.55 -44.94 32.17
C PHE A 371 16.43 -45.51 31.30
N ASP A 372 16.21 -46.82 31.45
CA ASP A 372 15.13 -47.59 30.84
C ASP A 372 13.77 -47.06 31.33
N PHE A 373 13.28 -45.98 30.72
CA PHE A 373 11.87 -45.62 30.80
C PHE A 373 11.08 -46.57 29.89
N LYS A 374 10.96 -47.84 30.29
CA LYS A 374 10.05 -48.79 29.66
C LYS A 374 8.62 -48.28 29.84
N SER A 375 8.08 -47.62 28.83
CA SER A 375 6.65 -47.31 28.81
C SER A 375 5.89 -48.53 28.29
N ASN A 376 4.94 -49.05 29.06
CA ASN A 376 4.04 -50.13 28.63
C ASN A 376 3.05 -49.70 27.52
N ILE A 377 3.11 -48.45 27.07
CA ILE A 377 2.23 -47.88 26.06
C ILE A 377 2.90 -48.01 24.68
N PRO A 378 2.21 -48.56 23.66
CA PRO A 378 2.74 -48.65 22.30
C PRO A 378 3.20 -47.28 21.76
N LYS A 379 4.35 -47.24 21.08
CA LYS A 379 4.91 -46.00 20.52
C LYS A 379 3.94 -45.27 19.58
N GLY A 380 3.12 -46.01 18.83
CA GLY A 380 2.06 -45.45 17.99
C GLY A 380 1.00 -44.67 18.79
N GLN A 381 0.57 -45.21 19.93
CA GLN A 381 -0.36 -44.52 20.83
C GLN A 381 0.26 -43.23 21.38
N LEU A 382 1.52 -43.26 21.82
CA LEU A 382 2.21 -42.07 22.32
C LEU A 382 2.31 -40.98 21.24
N LYS A 383 2.58 -41.33 19.98
CA LYS A 383 2.59 -40.40 18.85
C LYS A 383 1.20 -39.78 18.62
N HIS A 384 0.14 -40.59 18.69
CA HIS A 384 -1.22 -40.11 18.52
C HIS A 384 -1.65 -39.15 19.65
N ASP A 385 -1.37 -39.51 20.91
CA ASP A 385 -1.63 -38.65 22.07
C ASP A 385 -0.87 -37.30 21.96
N SER A 386 0.33 -37.31 21.39
CA SER A 386 1.15 -36.11 21.13
C SER A 386 0.49 -35.18 20.12
N ILE A 387 -0.10 -35.74 19.05
CA ILE A 387 -0.88 -34.97 18.07
C ILE A 387 -2.12 -34.34 18.71
N ILE A 388 -2.90 -35.12 19.48
CA ILE A 388 -4.11 -34.62 20.15
C ILE A 388 -3.76 -33.45 21.06
N LEU A 389 -2.75 -33.62 21.90
CA LEU A 389 -2.34 -32.59 22.85
C LEU A 389 -1.80 -31.33 22.16
N ALA A 390 -1.09 -31.48 21.05
CA ALA A 390 -0.64 -30.35 20.23
C ALA A 390 -1.83 -29.59 19.61
N LYS A 391 -2.87 -30.29 19.14
CA LYS A 391 -4.11 -29.66 18.64
C LYS A 391 -4.83 -28.87 19.73
N GLU A 392 -4.95 -29.41 20.94
CA GLU A 392 -5.52 -28.69 22.08
C GLU A 392 -4.70 -27.45 22.45
N LEU A 393 -3.38 -27.55 22.43
CA LEU A 393 -2.47 -26.42 22.62
C LEU A 393 -2.68 -25.34 21.56
N TYR A 394 -2.86 -25.72 20.29
CA TYR A 394 -3.16 -24.78 19.21
C TYR A 394 -4.39 -23.93 19.53
N THR A 395 -5.50 -24.57 19.89
CA THR A 395 -6.75 -23.87 20.24
C THR A 395 -6.57 -22.95 21.45
N LEU A 396 -5.80 -23.37 22.46
CA LEU A 396 -5.51 -22.51 23.61
C LEU A 396 -4.68 -21.28 23.23
N TYR A 397 -3.70 -21.42 22.34
CA TYR A 397 -2.93 -20.28 21.84
C TYR A 397 -3.81 -19.32 21.03
N GLU A 398 -4.73 -19.82 20.20
CA GLU A 398 -5.68 -18.97 19.48
C GLU A 398 -6.60 -18.19 20.42
N GLU A 399 -7.05 -18.82 21.52
CA GLU A 399 -7.83 -18.14 22.54
C GLU A 399 -6.99 -17.12 23.32
N TYR A 400 -5.76 -17.49 23.67
CA TYR A 400 -4.81 -16.61 24.36
C TYR A 400 -4.54 -15.33 23.55
N ASP A 401 -4.25 -15.47 22.26
CA ASP A 401 -3.99 -14.33 21.38
C ASP A 401 -5.24 -13.44 21.28
N ARG A 402 -6.41 -14.04 21.08
CA ARG A 402 -7.70 -13.30 20.97
C ARG A 402 -8.01 -12.51 22.23
N GLU A 403 -7.91 -13.13 23.40
CA GLU A 403 -8.15 -12.44 24.68
C GLU A 403 -7.08 -11.39 24.94
N GLY A 404 -5.82 -11.64 24.53
CA GLY A 404 -4.74 -10.66 24.61
C GLY A 404 -5.04 -9.40 23.83
N PHE A 405 -5.48 -9.53 22.57
CA PHE A 405 -5.89 -8.38 21.76
C PHE A 405 -7.15 -7.71 22.31
N ARG A 406 -8.14 -8.50 22.79
CA ARG A 406 -9.36 -7.96 23.40
C ARG A 406 -9.07 -7.08 24.61
N GLU A 407 -8.11 -7.44 25.47
CA GLU A 407 -7.68 -6.60 26.59
C GLU A 407 -7.05 -5.29 26.10
N LYS A 408 -6.32 -5.29 24.97
CA LYS A 408 -5.82 -4.06 24.33
C LYS A 408 -6.95 -3.18 23.81
N VAL A 409 -7.95 -3.76 23.17
CA VAL A 409 -9.16 -3.03 22.74
C VAL A 409 -9.85 -2.38 23.94
N LYS A 410 -10.13 -3.15 25.00
CA LYS A 410 -10.77 -2.62 26.22
C LYS A 410 -9.98 -1.49 26.87
N SER A 411 -8.65 -1.52 26.78
CA SER A 411 -7.81 -0.47 27.38
C SER A 411 -7.98 0.91 26.74
N ILE A 412 -8.45 0.97 25.49
CA ILE A 412 -8.74 2.23 24.78
C ILE A 412 -10.25 2.49 24.64
N LEU A 413 -11.08 1.49 24.93
CA LEU A 413 -12.52 1.52 24.69
C LEU A 413 -13.20 2.56 25.58
N ASN A 414 -13.76 3.59 24.95
CA ASN A 414 -14.56 4.61 25.59
C ASN A 414 -15.53 5.22 24.55
N LYS A 415 -16.54 5.96 25.01
CA LYS A 415 -17.58 6.53 24.12
C LYS A 415 -17.05 7.55 23.11
N PHE A 416 -15.87 8.11 23.34
CA PHE A 416 -15.21 9.11 22.49
C PHE A 416 -14.10 8.53 21.63
N LEU A 417 -13.93 7.21 21.59
CA LEU A 417 -12.90 6.56 20.78
C LEU A 417 -13.05 6.99 19.31
N THR A 418 -11.97 7.54 18.76
CA THR A 418 -11.95 8.10 17.42
C THR A 418 -11.45 7.10 16.37
N VAL A 419 -11.75 7.37 15.10
CA VAL A 419 -11.25 6.58 13.95
C VAL A 419 -9.71 6.46 13.95
N PRO A 420 -8.90 7.54 14.09
CA PRO A 420 -7.44 7.43 14.14
C PRO A 420 -6.92 6.56 15.29
N GLU A 421 -7.56 6.59 16.46
CA GLU A 421 -7.14 5.76 17.59
C GLU A 421 -7.32 4.27 17.31
N LEU A 422 -8.41 3.90 16.63
CA LEU A 422 -8.65 2.53 16.17
C LEU A 422 -7.69 2.12 15.05
N LEU A 423 -7.47 3.00 14.07
CA LEU A 423 -6.48 2.78 13.01
C LEU A 423 -5.09 2.52 13.61
N ARG A 424 -4.68 3.33 14.59
CA ARG A 424 -3.41 3.17 15.31
C ARG A 424 -3.37 1.85 16.09
N LEU A 425 -4.47 1.42 16.71
CA LEU A 425 -4.52 0.12 17.38
C LEU A 425 -4.23 -1.01 16.39
N TYR A 426 -4.98 -1.09 15.29
CA TYR A 426 -4.84 -2.18 14.33
C TYR A 426 -3.54 -2.14 13.54
N ASN A 427 -3.03 -0.95 13.20
CA ASN A 427 -1.71 -0.79 12.56
C ASN A 427 -0.57 -1.36 13.43
N ASN A 428 -0.77 -1.45 14.75
CA ASN A 428 0.20 -2.02 15.69
C ASN A 428 0.06 -3.55 15.88
N TYR A 429 -1.02 -4.18 15.43
CA TYR A 429 -1.25 -5.63 15.61
C TYR A 429 -1.64 -6.27 14.27
N ASP A 430 -0.63 -6.56 13.46
CA ASP A 430 -0.76 -6.90 12.03
C ASP A 430 -1.60 -8.17 11.81
N TYR A 431 -1.40 -9.18 12.67
CA TYR A 431 -2.19 -10.41 12.66
C TYR A 431 -3.70 -10.14 12.77
N PHE A 432 -4.11 -9.32 13.75
CA PHE A 432 -5.53 -9.04 14.00
C PHE A 432 -6.11 -8.12 12.93
N LYS A 433 -5.36 -7.11 12.49
CA LYS A 433 -5.73 -6.25 11.36
C LYS A 433 -6.01 -7.09 10.11
N LYS A 434 -5.08 -7.93 9.67
CA LYS A 434 -5.26 -8.78 8.47
C LYS A 434 -6.41 -9.78 8.64
N LYS A 435 -6.55 -10.37 9.83
CA LYS A 435 -7.65 -11.30 10.14
C LYS A 435 -9.02 -10.62 10.05
N ASP A 436 -9.16 -9.43 10.61
CA ASP A 436 -10.41 -8.69 10.59
C ASP A 436 -10.69 -8.09 9.21
N ILE A 437 -9.67 -7.64 8.48
CA ILE A 437 -9.79 -7.27 7.06
C ILE A 437 -10.35 -8.45 6.24
N LYS A 438 -9.73 -9.64 6.34
CA LYS A 438 -10.18 -10.85 5.63
C LYS A 438 -11.65 -11.15 5.93
N ARG A 439 -12.05 -11.06 7.20
CA ARG A 439 -13.42 -11.33 7.67
C ARG A 439 -14.43 -10.29 7.20
N VAL A 440 -14.15 -9.01 7.43
CA VAL A 440 -15.07 -7.90 7.16
C VAL A 440 -15.32 -7.74 5.67
N PHE A 441 -14.25 -7.78 4.87
CA PHE A 441 -14.33 -7.62 3.42
C PHE A 441 -14.57 -8.94 2.67
N LYS A 442 -14.73 -10.06 3.41
CA LYS A 442 -15.01 -11.40 2.88
C LYS A 442 -14.01 -11.81 1.78
N LEU A 443 -12.74 -11.51 2.02
CA LEU A 443 -11.66 -11.81 1.09
C LEU A 443 -11.27 -13.28 1.17
N ASN A 444 -11.04 -13.88 0.01
CA ASN A 444 -10.68 -15.30 -0.08
C ASN A 444 -9.21 -15.52 -0.41
N SER A 445 -8.56 -14.56 -1.08
CA SER A 445 -7.15 -14.64 -1.43
C SER A 445 -6.26 -14.00 -0.35
N TYR A 446 -5.11 -14.63 -0.09
CA TYR A 446 -4.06 -14.04 0.74
C TYR A 446 -3.58 -12.69 0.17
N ASP A 447 -3.34 -12.61 -1.15
CA ASP A 447 -2.81 -11.40 -1.80
C ASP A 447 -3.79 -10.21 -1.71
N GLU A 448 -5.10 -10.47 -1.80
CA GLU A 448 -6.13 -9.44 -1.59
C GLU A 448 -6.09 -8.88 -0.17
N VAL A 449 -5.88 -9.75 0.83
CA VAL A 449 -5.76 -9.33 2.23
C VAL A 449 -4.50 -8.50 2.45
N ILE A 450 -3.37 -8.91 1.86
CA ILE A 450 -2.11 -8.16 1.96
C ILE A 450 -2.27 -6.78 1.31
N LYS A 451 -2.78 -6.70 0.09
CA LYS A 451 -3.01 -5.43 -0.60
C LYS A 451 -3.90 -4.48 0.21
N LEU A 452 -5.04 -4.98 0.71
CA LEU A 452 -5.97 -4.14 1.49
C LEU A 452 -5.39 -3.76 2.86
N SER A 453 -4.54 -4.61 3.45
CA SER A 453 -3.79 -4.34 4.67
C SER A 453 -2.71 -3.25 4.47
N GLU A 454 -2.04 -3.23 3.32
CA GLU A 454 -1.08 -2.17 2.95
C GLU A 454 -1.78 -0.84 2.73
N GLU A 455 -2.94 -0.85 2.07
CA GLU A 455 -3.78 0.35 1.90
C GLU A 455 -4.31 0.86 3.26
N PHE A 456 -4.69 -0.05 4.17
CA PHE A 456 -5.05 0.31 5.54
C PHE A 456 -3.88 0.96 6.27
N ASP A 457 -2.67 0.42 6.10
CA ASP A 457 -1.47 0.98 6.71
C ASP A 457 -1.16 2.36 6.14
N ALA A 458 -1.21 2.55 4.82
CA ALA A 458 -1.03 3.85 4.20
C ALA A 458 -2.03 4.87 4.76
N PHE A 459 -3.30 4.47 4.91
CA PHE A 459 -4.32 5.33 5.50
C PHE A 459 -4.06 5.64 6.98
N ALA A 460 -3.80 4.62 7.81
CA ALA A 460 -3.58 4.76 9.25
C ALA A 460 -2.35 5.61 9.59
N ARG A 461 -1.34 5.60 8.71
CA ARG A 461 -0.03 6.22 8.93
C ARG A 461 0.07 7.63 8.36
N ASN A 462 -0.83 8.02 7.45
CA ASN A 462 -0.78 9.31 6.80
C ASN A 462 -0.98 10.45 7.83
N PRO A 463 0.07 11.25 8.13
CA PRO A 463 -0.02 12.33 9.11
C PRO A 463 -0.80 13.55 8.59
N ASN A 464 -1.17 13.56 7.31
CA ASN A 464 -1.94 14.62 6.67
C ASN A 464 -3.45 14.36 6.74
N ASN A 465 -3.87 13.22 7.31
CA ASN A 465 -5.28 12.99 7.63
C ASN A 465 -5.75 14.04 8.65
N ILE A 466 -6.80 14.78 8.30
CA ILE A 466 -7.39 15.85 9.11
C ILE A 466 -8.88 15.60 9.36
N ILE A 467 -9.60 15.05 8.38
CA ILE A 467 -11.04 14.83 8.45
C ILE A 467 -11.39 13.82 9.54
N ILE A 468 -10.69 12.68 9.58
CA ILE A 468 -11.03 11.60 10.53
C ILE A 468 -10.63 11.91 11.97
N ASN A 469 -9.79 12.93 12.21
CA ASN A 469 -9.26 13.24 13.54
C ASN A 469 -10.34 13.52 14.60
N GLY A 470 -11.49 14.05 14.17
CA GLY A 470 -12.64 14.32 15.04
C GLY A 470 -13.77 13.30 14.95
N VAL A 471 -13.62 12.24 14.15
CA VAL A 471 -14.71 11.28 13.90
C VAL A 471 -14.75 10.23 15.00
N SER A 472 -15.77 10.31 15.86
CA SER A 472 -16.06 9.29 16.86
C SER A 472 -16.62 8.02 16.20
N LEU A 473 -16.18 6.85 16.67
CA LEU A 473 -16.64 5.57 16.13
C LEU A 473 -18.07 5.22 16.55
N PHE A 474 -18.48 5.64 17.74
CA PHE A 474 -19.76 5.24 18.32
C PHE A 474 -20.88 6.26 18.02
N GLU A 475 -20.54 7.48 17.63
CA GLU A 475 -21.51 8.50 17.25
C GLU A 475 -21.85 8.45 15.75
N GLU A 476 -23.06 8.88 15.40
CA GLU A 476 -23.44 9.05 14.01
C GLU A 476 -22.83 10.35 13.46
N ASN A 477 -21.71 10.19 12.75
CA ASN A 477 -20.98 11.29 12.15
C ASN A 477 -21.30 11.42 10.66
N ASN A 478 -21.95 12.54 10.27
CA ASN A 478 -22.07 12.90 8.86
C ASN A 478 -20.82 13.66 8.40
N VAL A 479 -19.77 12.89 8.06
CA VAL A 479 -18.46 13.42 7.65
C VAL A 479 -18.54 14.25 6.36
N ALA A 480 -19.37 13.84 5.40
CA ALA A 480 -19.58 14.60 4.15
C ALA A 480 -20.09 16.02 4.45
N LYS A 481 -21.10 16.14 5.32
CA LYS A 481 -21.65 17.43 5.74
C LYS A 481 -20.62 18.31 6.43
N ILE A 482 -19.73 17.74 7.25
CA ILE A 482 -18.64 18.48 7.90
C ILE A 482 -17.71 19.09 6.84
N ILE A 483 -17.34 18.31 5.81
CA ILE A 483 -16.50 18.78 4.70
C ILE A 483 -17.23 19.89 3.93
N VAL A 484 -18.49 19.66 3.53
CA VAL A 484 -19.33 20.64 2.81
C VAL A 484 -19.38 21.98 3.56
N ASN A 485 -19.73 21.96 4.84
CA ASN A 485 -19.84 23.18 5.65
C ASN A 485 -18.52 23.95 5.72
N ARG A 486 -17.39 23.25 5.85
CA ARG A 486 -16.07 23.88 5.91
C ARG A 486 -15.72 24.59 4.60
N TYR A 487 -15.91 23.94 3.46
CA TYR A 487 -15.48 24.47 2.16
C TYR A 487 -16.43 25.49 1.56
N ARG A 488 -17.71 25.43 1.95
CA ARG A 488 -18.69 26.47 1.62
C ARG A 488 -18.26 27.85 2.15
N LEU A 489 -17.66 27.90 3.35
CA LEU A 489 -17.09 29.14 3.92
C LEU A 489 -15.91 29.70 3.12
N TYR A 490 -15.31 28.89 2.24
CA TYR A 490 -14.20 29.26 1.36
C TYR A 490 -14.64 29.43 -0.10
N ASN A 491 -15.92 29.73 -0.32
CA ASN A 491 -16.50 29.98 -1.64
C ASN A 491 -16.45 28.76 -2.60
N ILE A 492 -16.39 27.54 -2.06
CA ILE A 492 -16.38 26.31 -2.86
C ILE A 492 -17.77 25.68 -2.82
N ASN A 493 -18.37 25.51 -4.00
CA ASN A 493 -19.71 24.98 -4.18
C ASN A 493 -19.68 23.45 -4.26
N ILE A 494 -19.96 22.82 -3.13
CA ILE A 494 -20.10 21.37 -2.99
C ILE A 494 -21.30 21.04 -2.10
N THR A 495 -21.86 19.86 -2.30
CA THR A 495 -23.02 19.32 -1.57
C THR A 495 -22.71 17.92 -1.06
N GLU A 496 -23.57 17.36 -0.21
CA GLU A 496 -23.38 16.00 0.33
C GLU A 496 -23.44 14.94 -0.78
N GLU A 497 -24.23 15.17 -1.84
CA GLU A 497 -24.33 14.29 -3.02
C GLU A 497 -22.97 14.13 -3.73
N ASN A 498 -22.13 15.17 -3.71
CA ASN A 498 -20.80 15.10 -4.31
C ASN A 498 -19.83 14.17 -3.57
N PHE A 499 -20.22 13.64 -2.41
CA PHE A 499 -19.45 12.69 -1.62
C PHE A 499 -19.95 11.25 -1.74
N GLU A 500 -20.93 11.00 -2.61
CA GLU A 500 -21.30 9.64 -3.01
C GLU A 500 -20.18 9.02 -3.88
N PRO A 501 -19.97 7.69 -3.86
CA PRO A 501 -18.79 7.08 -4.48
C PRO A 501 -18.53 7.42 -5.95
N ILE A 502 -19.59 7.55 -6.76
CA ILE A 502 -19.48 7.88 -8.20
C ILE A 502 -19.18 9.38 -8.39
N GLU A 503 -19.88 10.22 -7.64
CA GLU A 503 -19.76 11.68 -7.72
C GLU A 503 -18.44 12.21 -7.15
N LEU A 504 -17.83 11.47 -6.21
CA LEU A 504 -16.57 11.84 -5.56
C LEU A 504 -15.41 11.89 -6.57
N ASP A 505 -15.35 10.94 -7.49
CA ASP A 505 -14.33 10.90 -8.54
C ASP A 505 -14.52 12.06 -9.54
N GLU A 506 -15.78 12.36 -9.89
CA GLU A 506 -16.10 13.51 -10.73
C GLU A 506 -15.69 14.83 -10.07
N LEU A 507 -16.00 14.99 -8.78
CA LEU A 507 -15.58 16.16 -7.99
C LEU A 507 -14.06 16.31 -7.98
N LEU A 508 -13.34 15.21 -7.73
CA LEU A 508 -11.88 15.21 -7.73
C LEU A 508 -11.30 15.62 -9.11
N ASN A 509 -11.90 15.15 -10.20
CA ASN A 509 -11.50 15.52 -11.56
C ASN A 509 -11.74 17.00 -11.86
N LYS A 510 -12.88 17.57 -11.43
CA LYS A 510 -13.17 19.01 -11.56
C LYS A 510 -12.16 19.86 -10.78
N ILE A 511 -11.80 19.43 -9.57
CA ILE A 511 -10.79 20.11 -8.74
C ILE A 511 -9.41 20.05 -9.41
N LYS A 512 -8.96 18.85 -9.83
CA LYS A 512 -7.69 18.68 -10.56
C LYS A 512 -7.65 19.55 -11.82
N PHE A 513 -8.74 19.61 -12.57
CA PHE A 513 -8.85 20.48 -13.74
C PHE A 513 -8.56 21.95 -13.41
N ILE A 514 -9.20 22.50 -12.38
CA ILE A 514 -9.00 23.91 -11.99
C ILE A 514 -7.58 24.15 -11.45
N LEU A 515 -7.02 23.21 -10.69
CA LEU A 515 -5.64 23.30 -10.19
C LEU A 515 -4.61 23.28 -11.33
N ARG A 516 -4.85 22.48 -12.38
CA ARG A 516 -4.04 22.48 -13.61
C ARG A 516 -4.12 23.80 -14.35
N VAL A 517 -5.30 24.41 -14.45
CA VAL A 517 -5.46 25.76 -15.03
C VAL A 517 -4.55 26.76 -14.29
N ASN A 518 -4.58 26.76 -12.96
CA ASN A 518 -3.72 27.62 -12.13
C ASN A 518 -2.22 27.36 -12.35
N GLU A 519 -1.80 26.10 -12.48
CA GLU A 519 -0.41 25.74 -12.73
C GLU A 519 0.06 26.21 -14.12
N ILE A 520 -0.78 26.05 -15.15
CA ILE A 520 -0.52 26.56 -16.51
C ILE A 520 -0.42 28.09 -16.49
N GLU A 521 -1.33 28.79 -15.81
CA GLU A 521 -1.35 30.26 -15.78
C GLU A 521 -0.16 30.89 -15.05
N LYS A 522 0.44 30.18 -14.10
CA LYS A 522 1.68 30.59 -13.42
C LYS A 522 2.94 30.26 -14.23
N SER A 523 2.81 29.44 -15.25
CA SER A 523 3.92 28.96 -16.08
C SER A 523 4.12 29.83 -17.33
N PRO A 524 5.36 29.98 -17.83
CA PRO A 524 5.60 30.55 -19.16
C PRO A 524 5.10 29.66 -20.31
N ILE A 525 4.70 28.41 -20.03
CA ILE A 525 4.14 27.49 -21.02
C ILE A 525 2.62 27.64 -21.04
N THR A 526 2.08 28.25 -22.09
CA THR A 526 0.65 28.50 -22.24
C THR A 526 -0.09 27.29 -22.83
N VAL A 527 -1.42 27.28 -22.72
CA VAL A 527 -2.29 26.24 -23.31
C VAL A 527 -2.00 26.03 -24.80
N GLU A 528 -1.79 27.11 -25.56
CA GLU A 528 -1.47 27.06 -27.00
C GLU A 528 -0.16 26.33 -27.27
N LYS A 529 0.85 26.51 -26.40
CA LYS A 529 2.15 25.85 -26.54
C LYS A 529 2.01 24.36 -26.26
N ILE A 530 1.27 23.99 -25.22
CA ILE A 530 1.01 22.57 -24.87
C ILE A 530 0.22 21.92 -26.02
N TRP A 531 -0.86 22.55 -26.48
CA TRP A 531 -1.63 22.09 -27.63
C TRP A 531 -0.75 21.89 -28.87
N PHE A 532 0.13 22.86 -29.18
CA PHE A 532 1.08 22.71 -30.30
C PHE A 532 2.00 21.49 -30.12
N MET A 533 2.54 21.25 -28.92
CA MET A 533 3.36 20.06 -28.65
C MET A 533 2.57 18.76 -28.91
N VAL A 534 1.33 18.69 -28.44
CA VAL A 534 0.44 17.53 -28.62
C VAL A 534 0.15 17.29 -30.11
N GLN A 535 -0.13 18.35 -30.88
CA GLN A 535 -0.39 18.21 -32.32
C GLN A 535 0.86 17.76 -33.08
N VAL A 536 2.05 18.27 -32.73
CA VAL A 536 3.31 17.81 -33.32
C VAL A 536 3.54 16.33 -33.04
N GLU A 537 3.29 15.86 -31.82
CA GLU A 537 3.44 14.44 -31.47
C GLU A 537 2.47 13.54 -32.23
N LYS A 538 1.18 13.91 -32.28
CA LYS A 538 0.16 13.21 -33.08
C LYS A 538 0.53 13.12 -34.56
N LEU A 539 1.15 14.17 -35.12
CA LEU A 539 1.64 14.18 -36.51
C LEU A 539 2.81 13.21 -36.70
N MET A 540 3.77 13.21 -35.78
CA MET A 540 4.93 12.31 -35.83
C MET A 540 4.52 10.84 -35.72
N ASP A 541 3.55 10.52 -34.85
CA ASP A 541 3.05 9.15 -34.70
C ASP A 541 2.31 8.65 -35.93
N LYS A 542 1.60 9.53 -36.64
CA LYS A 542 0.92 9.20 -37.91
C LYS A 542 1.90 8.95 -39.04
N GLU A 543 3.07 9.59 -39.06
CA GLU A 543 4.08 9.36 -40.09
C GLU A 543 4.94 8.12 -39.86
N ASN A 544 5.02 7.64 -38.61
CA ASN A 544 5.79 6.45 -38.24
C ASN A 544 4.97 5.15 -38.34
N LYS A 545 3.65 5.25 -38.58
CA LYS A 545 2.75 4.14 -38.90
C LYS A 545 2.62 4.00 -40.41
#